data_AF-A0A6J0KS27-F1
#
_entry.id   AF-A0A6J0KS27-F1
#
_cell.length_a   1.000
_cell.length_b   1.000
_cell.length_c   1.000
_cell.angle_alpha   90.00
_cell.angle_beta   90.00
_cell.angle_gamma   90.00
#
_symmetry.space_group_name_H-M   'P 1'
#
loop_
_entity.id
_entity.type
_entity.pdbx_description
1 polymer ?
#
loop_
_entity_poly.entity_id
_entity_poly.type
_entity_poly.pdbx_seq_one_letter_code
_entity_poly.pdbx_strand_id
1 'polypeptide(L)'
;MMFCLTSPFGSSDCSTTMMARFVSVSSPHFRFSFRELPPSSSSLCPRRFEVYHRRFSIKCSSSKPEDGVDSAPSLSSPSSSPSTSEVPVDTSSYNWYTVLGGFGMLDTAYLTYLKLTGSDAFCPVGGGTCGDVLNSDYALVFGVPLPVVGFVMYGLVTALSAQLGNAEGNLPFGVSKTNGRLALFTATTTMASASAYFLYILSTKLSGSSCLYCLLSAFLSFSLFFLSLKDVKLQEIQQVVGLQICLVIIVVASLSASYSSAQPIPSRSGDIELPYYSTEITTSSSPYAVALAKHLNSIGAKMYGAFWCSHCLEQKEMFGREAAKLLNYVECFPEGYKKGVQIFKACSDARIEGFPTWMINGQVLSGEVELAELAEMSGFTLDQADEANQLK
;
A
#
# COMPACT_ATOMS: atom_id res chain seq x y z
N MET A 1 -43.41 -13.19 51.83
CA MET A 1 -42.66 -12.30 52.75
C MET A 1 -42.01 -11.22 51.88
N MET A 2 -42.27 -9.92 52.06
CA MET A 2 -41.94 -9.07 53.22
C MET A 2 -40.44 -8.73 53.22
N PHE A 3 -39.97 -7.48 53.14
CA PHE A 3 -40.53 -6.19 52.66
C PHE A 3 -39.32 -5.24 52.40
N CYS A 4 -39.53 -4.02 51.92
CA CYS A 4 -38.46 -3.03 51.67
C CYS A 4 -37.87 -2.40 52.95
N LEU A 5 -36.62 -1.92 52.89
CA LEU A 5 -36.05 -0.74 53.58
C LEU A 5 -34.92 -0.20 52.67
N THR A 6 -35.10 0.89 51.90
CA THR A 6 -34.96 2.32 52.25
C THR A 6 -33.54 2.76 52.70
N SER A 7 -32.95 3.67 51.91
CA SER A 7 -31.67 4.36 52.18
C SER A 7 -31.75 5.36 53.34
N PRO A 8 -30.59 5.88 53.78
CA PRO A 8 -30.46 7.35 53.88
C PRO A 8 -29.15 7.91 53.31
N PHE A 9 -29.07 9.24 53.21
CA PHE A 9 -27.88 10.02 52.79
C PHE A 9 -26.76 10.01 53.84
N GLY A 10 -25.51 10.25 53.42
CA GLY A 10 -24.39 10.56 54.31
C GLY A 10 -23.07 10.82 53.56
N SER A 11 -22.66 12.08 53.44
CA SER A 11 -21.42 12.52 52.79
C SER A 11 -20.25 12.65 53.78
N SER A 12 -19.05 12.19 53.43
CA SER A 12 -17.76 12.67 53.97
C SER A 12 -16.58 12.16 53.13
N ASP A 13 -15.58 13.01 52.91
CA ASP A 13 -14.34 12.66 52.22
C ASP A 13 -13.42 11.75 53.04
N CYS A 14 -12.59 10.95 52.35
CA CYS A 14 -11.35 10.44 52.90
C CYS A 14 -10.21 10.66 51.91
N SER A 15 -9.54 11.81 52.03
CA SER A 15 -8.43 12.19 51.15
C SER A 15 -7.18 11.39 51.49
N THR A 16 -6.59 10.74 50.48
CA THR A 16 -5.21 10.22 50.53
C THR A 16 -4.36 10.98 49.52
N THR A 17 -3.73 12.06 49.99
CA THR A 17 -2.89 12.94 49.15
C THR A 17 -1.60 12.23 48.75
N MET A 18 -1.54 11.68 47.54
CA MET A 18 -0.27 11.23 46.95
C MET A 18 0.39 12.40 46.20
N MET A 19 1.43 12.99 46.80
CA MET A 19 2.14 14.13 46.22
C MET A 19 2.94 13.73 44.97
N ALA A 20 2.37 13.98 43.79
CA ALA A 20 3.12 13.96 42.53
C ALA A 20 4.17 15.09 42.52
N ARG A 21 5.45 14.74 42.67
CA ARG A 21 6.56 15.70 42.51
C ARG A 21 6.73 16.04 41.03
N PHE A 22 6.31 17.26 40.66
CA PHE A 22 6.64 17.82 39.35
C PHE A 22 8.15 18.01 39.22
N VAL A 23 8.78 17.24 38.33
CA VAL A 23 10.12 17.53 37.81
C VAL A 23 9.95 18.17 36.44
N SER A 24 10.17 19.48 36.35
CA SER A 24 10.18 20.18 35.06
C SER A 24 11.44 19.80 34.28
N VAL A 25 11.27 19.24 33.09
CA VAL A 25 12.35 19.06 32.10
C VAL A 25 11.98 19.90 30.89
N SER A 26 12.71 20.99 30.68
CA SER A 26 12.42 21.98 29.64
C SER A 26 12.97 21.55 28.27
N SER A 27 12.36 22.03 27.20
CA SER A 27 12.71 21.70 25.82
C SER A 27 14.15 22.10 25.44
N PRO A 28 14.88 21.30 24.65
CA PRO A 28 16.18 21.69 24.13
C PRO A 28 16.04 22.69 22.98
N HIS A 29 16.36 23.96 23.23
CA HIS A 29 16.59 24.93 22.15
C HIS A 29 17.87 24.58 21.38
N PHE A 30 17.76 24.30 20.08
CA PHE A 30 18.91 24.27 19.18
C PHE A 30 19.54 25.67 19.08
N ARG A 31 20.70 25.87 19.70
CA ARG A 31 21.60 26.99 19.40
C ARG A 31 22.70 26.50 18.47
N PHE A 32 22.74 27.04 17.25
CA PHE A 32 23.97 27.01 16.46
C PHE A 32 25.04 27.80 17.21
N SER A 33 26.22 27.21 17.38
CA SER A 33 27.40 27.86 17.94
C SER A 33 28.58 27.55 17.03
N PHE A 34 28.97 28.51 16.20
CA PHE A 34 30.19 28.42 15.42
C PHE A 34 31.38 28.40 16.39
N ARG A 35 32.20 27.36 16.32
CA ARG A 35 33.47 27.30 17.06
C ARG A 35 34.63 27.47 16.09
N GLU A 36 35.06 28.71 15.93
CA GLU A 36 36.32 29.04 15.26
C GLU A 36 37.50 28.36 15.98
N LEU A 37 38.57 28.08 15.23
CA LEU A 37 39.87 27.70 15.74
C LEU A 37 40.97 28.59 15.11
N PRO A 38 42.00 28.99 15.87
CA PRO A 38 42.89 30.10 15.50
C PRO A 38 44.04 29.71 14.54
N PRO A 39 44.70 30.68 13.90
CA PRO A 39 45.74 30.45 12.89
C PRO A 39 47.17 30.37 13.47
N SER A 40 48.05 29.65 12.76
CA SER A 40 49.53 29.75 12.71
C SER A 40 50.11 28.43 12.15
N SER A 41 51.26 28.38 11.47
CA SER A 41 52.13 29.43 10.90
C SER A 41 52.86 28.89 9.66
N SER A 42 53.46 29.78 8.86
CA SER A 42 54.12 29.44 7.60
C SER A 42 55.57 28.97 7.77
N SER A 43 56.00 28.00 6.94
CA SER A 43 57.38 27.95 6.46
C SER A 43 57.44 27.50 4.99
N LEU A 44 58.33 28.13 4.22
CA LEU A 44 58.69 27.74 2.84
C LEU A 44 59.84 26.70 2.91
N CYS A 45 60.31 26.00 1.87
CA CYS A 45 60.47 26.32 0.44
C CYS A 45 60.55 25.03 -0.44
N PRO A 46 60.67 25.09 -1.78
CA PRO A 46 60.17 24.03 -2.68
C PRO A 46 61.21 23.23 -3.50
N ARG A 47 60.72 22.15 -4.14
CA ARG A 47 61.08 21.70 -5.51
C ARG A 47 59.77 21.27 -6.19
N ARG A 48 59.18 21.96 -7.18
CA ARG A 48 59.63 22.41 -8.52
C ARG A 48 59.61 21.31 -9.59
N PHE A 49 58.49 21.23 -10.32
CA PHE A 49 58.28 20.80 -11.73
C PHE A 49 58.77 19.38 -12.13
N GLU A 50 58.22 18.71 -13.15
CA GLU A 50 57.39 19.16 -14.28
C GLU A 50 56.31 18.11 -14.66
N VAL A 51 55.34 18.50 -15.50
CA VAL A 51 54.35 17.61 -16.12
C VAL A 51 54.40 17.77 -17.64
N TYR A 52 54.71 16.71 -18.41
CA TYR A 52 54.12 16.55 -19.76
C TYR A 52 54.13 15.11 -20.33
N HIS A 53 53.42 14.96 -21.45
CA HIS A 53 52.91 13.74 -22.07
C HIS A 53 53.89 12.82 -22.83
N ARG A 54 53.44 11.56 -22.97
CA ARG A 54 53.57 10.64 -24.14
C ARG A 54 54.98 10.25 -24.65
N ARG A 55 55.22 8.94 -24.62
CA ARG A 55 55.35 8.16 -25.88
C ARG A 55 54.95 6.69 -25.67
N PHE A 56 54.73 5.95 -26.77
CA PHE A 56 54.20 4.59 -26.78
C PHE A 56 55.05 3.70 -27.70
N SER A 57 55.33 2.46 -27.27
CA SER A 57 55.91 1.34 -28.05
C SER A 57 57.30 1.50 -28.69
N ILE A 58 58.18 0.49 -28.49
CA ILE A 58 58.59 -0.45 -29.56
C ILE A 58 59.50 -1.59 -29.00
N LYS A 59 59.49 -2.71 -29.71
CA LYS A 59 60.20 -3.99 -29.53
C LYS A 59 61.65 -3.93 -29.04
N CYS A 60 62.04 -4.92 -28.24
CA CYS A 60 63.33 -5.61 -28.36
C CYS A 60 63.10 -7.07 -28.82
N SER A 61 64.12 -7.75 -29.35
CA SER A 61 63.96 -9.07 -30.00
C SER A 61 65.19 -9.97 -29.84
N SER A 62 64.90 -11.28 -29.75
CA SER A 62 65.75 -12.44 -30.11
C SER A 62 67.15 -12.61 -29.52
N SER A 63 67.34 -13.74 -28.81
CA SER A 63 68.57 -14.52 -28.87
C SER A 63 68.27 -16.01 -28.58
N LYS A 64 68.63 -16.90 -29.52
CA LYS A 64 68.78 -18.36 -29.35
C LYS A 64 70.26 -18.70 -29.70
N PRO A 65 70.86 -19.79 -29.21
CA PRO A 65 70.63 -21.13 -29.79
C PRO A 65 70.45 -22.25 -28.71
N GLU A 66 69.63 -23.27 -28.97
CA GLU A 66 70.01 -24.68 -29.30
C GLU A 66 70.47 -25.54 -28.11
N ASP A 67 70.11 -26.83 -27.97
CA ASP A 67 68.87 -27.64 -28.22
C ASP A 67 69.14 -29.03 -27.55
N GLY A 68 68.38 -30.14 -27.62
CA GLY A 68 67.16 -30.56 -28.34
C GLY A 68 67.06 -32.11 -28.30
N VAL A 69 66.42 -32.71 -29.31
CA VAL A 69 66.43 -34.16 -29.69
C VAL A 69 65.67 -35.18 -28.79
N ASP A 70 64.77 -35.91 -29.47
CA ASP A 70 64.19 -37.26 -29.25
C ASP A 70 63.09 -37.62 -28.23
N SER A 71 62.20 -38.47 -28.77
CA SER A 71 61.31 -39.47 -28.16
C SER A 71 59.98 -39.05 -27.51
N ALA A 72 58.98 -39.89 -27.79
CA ALA A 72 57.61 -39.91 -27.26
C ALA A 72 57.13 -41.38 -27.20
N PRO A 73 55.92 -41.71 -26.69
CA PRO A 73 55.07 -40.98 -25.75
C PRO A 73 54.90 -41.77 -24.42
N SER A 74 54.33 -41.16 -23.38
CA SER A 74 53.88 -41.90 -22.19
C SER A 74 52.57 -41.36 -21.61
N LEU A 75 51.78 -42.26 -21.03
CA LEU A 75 50.39 -42.03 -20.60
C LEU A 75 50.35 -41.85 -19.06
N SER A 76 49.84 -40.72 -18.56
CA SER A 76 49.42 -40.58 -17.16
C SER A 76 48.47 -39.39 -16.94
N SER A 77 47.69 -39.47 -15.86
CA SER A 77 46.50 -38.63 -15.61
C SER A 77 46.81 -37.18 -15.22
N PRO A 78 45.91 -36.21 -15.51
CA PRO A 78 46.05 -34.84 -15.03
C PRO A 78 45.81 -34.78 -13.51
N SER A 79 46.79 -34.23 -12.78
CA SER A 79 46.64 -33.88 -11.36
C SER A 79 45.89 -32.56 -11.20
N SER A 80 45.04 -32.46 -10.18
CA SER A 80 44.23 -31.28 -9.91
C SER A 80 45.04 -30.17 -9.24
N SER A 81 44.74 -28.92 -9.61
CA SER A 81 45.12 -27.72 -8.86
C SER A 81 44.01 -26.67 -9.03
N PRO A 82 43.49 -26.09 -7.93
CA PRO A 82 42.27 -25.29 -8.00
C PRO A 82 42.56 -23.87 -8.51
N SER A 83 42.29 -23.62 -9.80
CA SER A 83 42.20 -22.26 -10.33
C SER A 83 40.99 -21.54 -9.72
N THR A 84 41.23 -20.41 -9.05
CA THR A 84 40.21 -19.54 -8.44
C THR A 84 39.21 -19.08 -9.50
N SER A 85 38.06 -19.75 -9.54
CA SER A 85 37.03 -19.54 -10.56
C SER A 85 35.99 -18.56 -10.02
N GLU A 86 36.22 -17.27 -10.22
CA GLU A 86 35.16 -16.27 -10.07
C GLU A 86 34.13 -16.49 -11.18
N VAL A 87 32.99 -17.10 -10.83
CA VAL A 87 31.88 -17.29 -11.76
C VAL A 87 31.36 -15.91 -12.19
N PRO A 88 31.38 -15.57 -13.49
CA PRO A 88 30.85 -14.29 -13.96
C PRO A 88 29.33 -14.27 -13.77
N VAL A 89 28.85 -13.38 -12.90
CA VAL A 89 27.40 -13.16 -12.72
C VAL A 89 26.90 -12.40 -13.96
N ASP A 90 26.07 -13.08 -14.75
CA ASP A 90 25.65 -12.64 -16.07
C ASP A 90 24.78 -11.36 -15.99
N THR A 91 24.97 -10.45 -16.96
CA THR A 91 24.17 -9.23 -17.11
C THR A 91 22.70 -9.56 -17.32
N SER A 92 22.42 -10.74 -17.90
CA SER A 92 21.08 -11.28 -18.12
C SER A 92 20.21 -11.33 -16.85
N SER A 93 20.76 -11.71 -15.69
CA SER A 93 19.97 -11.79 -14.44
C SER A 93 19.41 -10.42 -14.04
N TYR A 94 20.26 -9.37 -14.02
CA TYR A 94 19.89 -8.03 -13.55
C TYR A 94 18.79 -7.37 -14.38
N ASN A 95 18.74 -7.66 -15.69
CA ASN A 95 17.66 -7.21 -16.57
C ASN A 95 16.28 -7.72 -16.08
N TRP A 96 16.21 -8.95 -15.56
CA TRP A 96 14.95 -9.55 -15.12
C TRP A 96 14.41 -8.89 -13.84
N TYR A 97 15.28 -8.52 -12.90
CA TYR A 97 14.90 -7.66 -11.76
C TYR A 97 14.44 -6.27 -12.19
N THR A 98 15.09 -5.70 -13.21
CA THR A 98 14.73 -4.36 -13.73
C THR A 98 13.34 -4.38 -14.37
N VAL A 99 13.00 -5.43 -15.12
CA VAL A 99 11.67 -5.62 -15.73
C VAL A 99 10.59 -5.88 -14.67
N LEU A 100 10.80 -6.84 -13.76
CA LEU A 100 9.83 -7.17 -12.71
C LEU A 100 9.64 -6.03 -11.70
N GLY A 101 10.73 -5.35 -11.34
CA GLY A 101 10.71 -4.16 -10.48
C GLY A 101 10.00 -2.99 -11.17
N GLY A 102 10.29 -2.73 -12.44
CA GLY A 102 9.64 -1.66 -13.21
C GLY A 102 8.13 -1.88 -13.38
N PHE A 103 7.70 -3.13 -13.55
CA PHE A 103 6.27 -3.48 -13.59
C PHE A 103 5.60 -3.33 -12.22
N GLY A 104 6.24 -3.74 -11.12
CA GLY A 104 5.75 -3.47 -9.76
C GLY A 104 5.71 -1.97 -9.40
N MET A 105 6.65 -1.19 -9.93
CA MET A 105 6.65 0.27 -9.82
C MET A 105 5.49 0.91 -10.60
N LEU A 106 5.13 0.38 -11.77
CA LEU A 106 3.97 0.83 -12.56
C LEU A 106 2.65 0.53 -11.84
N ASP A 107 2.50 -0.71 -11.34
CA ASP A 107 1.36 -1.17 -10.54
C ASP A 107 1.13 -0.28 -9.31
N THR A 108 2.17 -0.08 -8.50
CA THR A 108 2.09 0.74 -7.29
C THR A 108 1.99 2.25 -7.57
N ALA A 109 2.49 2.75 -8.71
CA ALA A 109 2.24 4.13 -9.15
C ALA A 109 0.77 4.35 -9.54
N TYR A 110 0.14 3.39 -10.23
CA TYR A 110 -1.27 3.44 -10.58
C TYR A 110 -2.16 3.40 -9.33
N LEU A 111 -1.90 2.49 -8.39
CA LEU A 111 -2.60 2.46 -7.11
C LEU A 111 -2.39 3.73 -6.27
N THR A 112 -1.20 4.34 -6.35
CA THR A 112 -0.91 5.64 -5.72
C THR A 112 -1.74 6.75 -6.34
N TYR A 113 -1.83 6.81 -7.68
CA TYR A 113 -2.65 7.79 -8.39
C TYR A 113 -4.12 7.68 -7.97
N LEU A 114 -4.72 6.49 -8.06
CA LEU A 114 -6.11 6.24 -7.66
C LEU A 114 -6.40 6.72 -6.22
N LYS A 115 -5.50 6.39 -5.28
CA LYS A 115 -5.66 6.75 -3.86
C LYS A 115 -5.52 8.26 -3.60
N LEU A 116 -4.83 8.99 -4.49
CA LEU A 116 -4.70 10.46 -4.43
C LEU A 116 -5.84 11.19 -5.16
N THR A 117 -6.43 10.61 -6.21
CA THR A 117 -7.57 11.19 -6.93
C THR A 117 -8.94 10.76 -6.38
N GLY A 118 -8.98 9.80 -5.45
CA GLY A 118 -10.23 9.23 -4.94
C GLY A 118 -11.00 8.43 -5.98
N SER A 119 -10.29 7.82 -6.95
CA SER A 119 -10.89 7.12 -8.09
C SER A 119 -10.83 5.61 -7.92
N ASP A 120 -11.85 4.89 -8.41
CA ASP A 120 -11.96 3.45 -8.24
C ASP A 120 -10.95 2.63 -9.05
N ALA A 121 -10.57 1.49 -8.47
CA ALA A 121 -9.67 0.54 -9.09
C ALA A 121 -10.41 -0.39 -10.07
N PHE A 122 -10.14 -0.23 -11.37
CA PHE A 122 -10.65 -1.11 -12.41
C PHE A 122 -10.26 -2.58 -12.20
N CYS A 123 -11.16 -3.39 -11.64
CA CYS A 123 -10.94 -4.83 -11.47
C CYS A 123 -11.81 -5.63 -12.46
N PRO A 124 -11.20 -6.27 -13.49
CA PRO A 124 -11.92 -6.89 -14.61
C PRO A 124 -12.62 -8.23 -14.25
N VAL A 125 -12.38 -8.76 -13.06
CA VAL A 125 -13.13 -9.89 -12.51
C VAL A 125 -14.24 -9.30 -11.64
N GLY A 126 -15.48 -9.32 -12.15
CA GLY A 126 -16.57 -8.46 -11.69
C GLY A 126 -16.85 -8.52 -10.18
N GLY A 127 -16.83 -7.34 -9.54
CA GLY A 127 -17.09 -7.12 -8.12
C GLY A 127 -16.06 -6.18 -7.51
N GLY A 128 -16.50 -5.04 -6.96
CA GLY A 128 -15.67 -3.91 -6.49
C GLY A 128 -14.71 -4.19 -5.32
N THR A 129 -14.47 -5.45 -4.98
CA THR A 129 -13.70 -5.93 -3.82
C THR A 129 -12.29 -5.34 -3.69
N CYS A 130 -11.70 -4.87 -4.79
CA CYS A 130 -10.42 -4.16 -4.81
C CYS A 130 -10.50 -2.80 -4.08
N GLY A 131 -11.62 -2.09 -4.20
CA GLY A 131 -11.89 -0.82 -3.51
C GLY A 131 -11.93 -0.98 -1.99
N ASP A 132 -12.63 -2.02 -1.49
CA ASP A 132 -12.69 -2.34 -0.05
C ASP A 132 -11.29 -2.39 0.59
N VAL A 133 -10.34 -3.06 -0.08
CA VAL A 133 -8.97 -3.20 0.41
C VAL A 133 -8.22 -1.87 0.36
N LEU A 134 -8.32 -1.15 -0.75
CA LEU A 134 -7.61 0.12 -0.97
C LEU A 134 -8.17 1.28 -0.13
N ASN A 135 -9.42 1.18 0.34
CA ASN A 135 -10.07 2.16 1.21
C ASN A 135 -10.12 1.77 2.70
N SER A 136 -9.79 0.53 3.05
CA SER A 136 -9.61 0.10 4.45
C SER A 136 -8.45 0.77 5.19
N ASP A 137 -8.48 0.75 6.53
CA ASP A 137 -7.35 1.09 7.42
C ASP A 137 -6.03 0.41 7.01
N TYR A 138 -6.11 -0.81 6.44
CA TYR A 138 -4.93 -1.57 6.04
C TYR A 138 -4.16 -0.94 4.87
N ALA A 139 -4.79 -0.05 4.11
CA ALA A 139 -4.15 0.71 3.03
C ALA A 139 -3.19 1.81 3.53
N LEU A 140 -3.11 2.06 4.84
CA LEU A 140 -2.18 3.02 5.45
C LEU A 140 -1.14 2.31 6.34
N VAL A 141 0.14 2.60 6.13
CA VAL A 141 1.27 2.18 7.00
C VAL A 141 1.85 3.42 7.66
N PHE A 142 1.78 3.50 8.99
CA PHE A 142 2.15 4.70 9.77
C PHE A 142 1.51 6.02 9.23
N GLY A 143 0.29 5.94 8.68
CA GLY A 143 -0.43 7.06 8.08
C GLY A 143 -0.04 7.40 6.64
N VAL A 144 0.93 6.70 6.04
CA VAL A 144 1.33 6.85 4.63
C VAL A 144 0.62 5.79 3.78
N PRO A 145 0.07 6.11 2.59
CA PRO A 145 -0.52 5.11 1.70
C PRO A 145 0.47 3.99 1.34
N LEU A 146 0.06 2.75 1.56
CA LEU A 146 0.83 1.55 1.23
C LEU A 146 1.31 1.51 -0.24
N PRO A 147 0.52 1.97 -1.24
CA PRO A 147 1.00 2.11 -2.62
C PRO A 147 2.26 2.99 -2.77
N VAL A 148 2.40 4.06 -2.00
CA VAL A 148 3.58 4.96 -2.03
C VAL A 148 4.82 4.23 -1.49
N VAL A 149 4.65 3.46 -0.41
CA VAL A 149 5.73 2.63 0.15
C VAL A 149 6.16 1.55 -0.85
N GLY A 150 5.19 0.92 -1.53
CA GLY A 150 5.43 -0.02 -2.63
C GLY A 150 6.21 0.61 -3.78
N PHE A 151 5.78 1.78 -4.25
CA PHE A 151 6.42 2.53 -5.34
C PHE A 151 7.88 2.85 -5.04
N VAL A 152 8.19 3.33 -3.82
CA VAL A 152 9.57 3.59 -3.38
C VAL A 152 10.41 2.31 -3.35
N MET A 153 9.86 1.20 -2.86
CA MET A 153 10.60 -0.08 -2.74
C MET A 153 10.83 -0.75 -4.11
N TYR A 154 9.84 -0.76 -5.01
CA TYR A 154 10.02 -1.24 -6.38
C TYR A 154 10.94 -0.34 -7.20
N GLY A 155 10.84 0.98 -7.03
CA GLY A 155 11.76 1.95 -7.61
C GLY A 155 13.20 1.72 -7.16
N LEU A 156 13.43 1.46 -5.87
CA LEU A 156 14.75 1.11 -5.33
C LEU A 156 15.31 -0.19 -5.91
N VAL A 157 14.50 -1.26 -6.01
CA VAL A 157 14.90 -2.53 -6.63
C VAL A 157 15.24 -2.35 -8.11
N THR A 158 14.44 -1.57 -8.85
CA THR A 158 14.66 -1.25 -10.27
C THR A 158 15.94 -0.43 -10.46
N ALA A 159 16.15 0.61 -9.65
CA ALA A 159 17.36 1.42 -9.70
C ALA A 159 18.62 0.63 -9.34
N LEU A 160 18.59 -0.19 -8.29
CA LEU A 160 19.73 -1.03 -7.90
C LEU A 160 20.07 -2.06 -8.98
N SER A 161 19.07 -2.74 -9.53
CA SER A 161 19.30 -3.76 -10.58
C SER A 161 19.84 -3.15 -11.88
N ALA A 162 19.27 -2.04 -12.36
CA ALA A 162 19.78 -1.33 -13.53
C ALA A 162 21.24 -0.85 -13.34
N GLN A 163 21.58 -0.31 -12.15
CA GLN A 163 22.95 0.10 -11.85
C GLN A 163 23.93 -1.07 -11.68
N LEU A 164 23.47 -2.28 -11.32
CA LEU A 164 24.32 -3.47 -11.22
C LEU A 164 24.51 -4.21 -12.56
N GLY A 165 23.56 -4.05 -13.49
CA GLY A 165 23.64 -4.54 -14.87
C GLY A 165 24.55 -3.69 -15.77
N ASN A 166 24.61 -2.37 -15.55
CA ASN A 166 25.50 -1.49 -16.30
C ASN A 166 26.98 -1.81 -16.00
N ALA A 167 27.73 -2.17 -17.06
CA ALA A 167 29.13 -2.61 -16.94
C ALA A 167 30.15 -1.47 -16.83
N GLU A 168 29.78 -0.23 -17.20
CA GLU A 168 30.69 0.92 -17.14
C GLU A 168 30.74 1.51 -15.72
N GLY A 169 31.93 1.45 -15.12
CA GLY A 169 32.10 1.68 -13.69
C GLY A 169 32.00 3.14 -13.28
N ASN A 170 30.84 3.53 -12.75
CA ASN A 170 30.74 4.04 -11.38
C ASN A 170 29.26 4.11 -10.92
N LEU A 171 28.94 3.48 -9.80
CA LEU A 171 27.67 3.69 -9.10
C LEU A 171 27.65 5.14 -8.56
N PRO A 172 26.65 5.99 -8.89
CA PRO A 172 26.60 7.38 -8.45
C PRO A 172 26.56 7.57 -6.92
N PHE A 173 26.26 6.50 -6.17
CA PHE A 173 26.27 6.45 -4.71
C PHE A 173 27.53 5.79 -4.10
N GLY A 174 28.57 5.48 -4.90
CA GLY A 174 29.83 4.91 -4.41
C GLY A 174 29.76 3.48 -3.84
N VAL A 175 28.65 2.78 -4.08
CA VAL A 175 28.40 1.42 -3.57
C VAL A 175 29.26 0.40 -4.33
N SER A 176 29.81 -0.60 -3.64
CA SER A 176 30.53 -1.72 -4.30
C SER A 176 29.55 -2.74 -4.90
N LYS A 177 29.95 -3.46 -5.96
CA LYS A 177 29.07 -4.47 -6.59
C LYS A 177 28.61 -5.55 -5.60
N THR A 178 29.47 -5.94 -4.64
CA THR A 178 29.14 -6.86 -3.54
C THR A 178 28.10 -6.27 -2.58
N ASN A 179 28.27 -5.01 -2.15
CA ASN A 179 27.33 -4.35 -1.24
C ASN A 179 25.99 -4.10 -1.92
N GLY A 180 25.98 -3.75 -3.21
CA GLY A 180 24.77 -3.60 -4.02
C GLY A 180 24.00 -4.92 -4.18
N ARG A 181 24.71 -6.05 -4.34
CA ARG A 181 24.09 -7.39 -4.40
C ARG A 181 23.44 -7.76 -3.06
N LEU A 182 24.11 -7.48 -1.94
CA LEU A 182 23.55 -7.68 -0.60
C LEU A 182 22.38 -6.74 -0.31
N ALA A 183 22.42 -5.50 -0.77
CA ALA A 183 21.31 -4.55 -0.67
C ALA A 183 20.09 -5.01 -1.48
N LEU A 184 20.29 -5.51 -2.70
CA LEU A 184 19.22 -6.06 -3.54
C LEU A 184 18.59 -7.31 -2.90
N PHE A 185 19.40 -8.22 -2.35
CA PHE A 185 18.92 -9.38 -1.60
C PHE A 185 18.12 -8.99 -0.36
N THR A 186 18.58 -7.98 0.38
CA THR A 186 17.91 -7.43 1.56
C THR A 186 16.57 -6.78 1.18
N ALA A 187 16.54 -5.89 0.19
CA ALA A 187 15.33 -5.21 -0.27
C ALA A 187 14.26 -6.19 -0.79
N THR A 188 14.67 -7.20 -1.58
CA THR A 188 13.74 -8.25 -2.07
C THR A 188 13.22 -9.14 -0.94
N THR A 189 14.05 -9.45 0.07
CA THR A 189 13.61 -10.19 1.27
C THR A 189 12.62 -9.38 2.11
N THR A 190 12.88 -8.09 2.36
CA THR A 190 11.93 -7.17 3.02
C THR A 190 10.59 -7.10 2.28
N MET A 191 10.63 -6.92 0.96
CA MET A 191 9.45 -6.78 0.10
C MET A 191 8.59 -8.06 0.07
N ALA A 192 9.21 -9.23 -0.06
CA ALA A 192 8.51 -10.52 0.01
C ALA A 192 7.91 -10.78 1.40
N SER A 193 8.61 -10.38 2.48
CA SER A 193 8.11 -10.52 3.86
C SER A 193 6.90 -9.63 4.13
N ALA A 194 6.93 -8.38 3.67
CA ALA A 194 5.78 -7.48 3.75
C ALA A 194 4.60 -8.02 2.91
N SER A 195 4.86 -8.48 1.69
CA SER A 195 3.82 -9.08 0.83
C SER A 195 3.19 -10.34 1.45
N ALA A 196 3.99 -11.21 2.08
CA ALA A 196 3.47 -12.36 2.82
C ALA A 196 2.56 -11.94 3.99
N TYR A 197 2.93 -10.87 4.70
CA TYR A 197 2.13 -10.30 5.78
C TYR A 197 0.82 -9.66 5.28
N PHE A 198 0.83 -8.97 4.15
CA PHE A 198 -0.39 -8.42 3.54
C PHE A 198 -1.31 -9.53 3.01
N LEU A 199 -0.78 -10.61 2.44
CA LEU A 199 -1.58 -11.80 2.09
C LEU A 199 -2.19 -12.47 3.33
N TYR A 200 -1.46 -12.50 4.46
CA TYR A 200 -2.01 -12.98 5.73
C TYR A 200 -3.18 -12.10 6.23
N ILE A 201 -3.07 -10.77 6.15
CA ILE A 201 -4.19 -9.85 6.46
C ILE A 201 -5.37 -10.08 5.51
N LEU A 202 -5.12 -10.16 4.20
CA LEU A 202 -6.17 -10.42 3.20
C LEU A 202 -6.91 -11.73 3.49
N SER A 203 -6.19 -12.79 3.82
CA SER A 203 -6.76 -14.11 4.09
C SER A 203 -7.47 -14.24 5.45
N THR A 204 -7.16 -13.40 6.44
CA THR A 204 -7.63 -13.59 7.84
C THR A 204 -8.45 -12.44 8.42
N LYS A 205 -8.34 -11.23 7.86
CA LYS A 205 -9.09 -10.03 8.28
C LYS A 205 -10.12 -9.63 7.23
N LEU A 206 -9.75 -9.68 5.96
CA LEU A 206 -10.55 -9.22 4.81
C LEU A 206 -11.24 -10.40 4.08
N SER A 207 -11.51 -11.48 4.81
CA SER A 207 -12.07 -12.74 4.31
C SER A 207 -13.40 -12.53 3.58
N GLY A 208 -13.34 -12.52 2.24
CA GLY A 208 -14.48 -12.25 1.35
C GLY A 208 -14.16 -11.27 0.21
N SER A 209 -13.10 -10.47 0.33
CA SER A 209 -12.56 -9.64 -0.76
C SER A 209 -11.41 -10.36 -1.49
N SER A 210 -11.12 -9.97 -2.74
CA SER A 210 -10.02 -10.52 -3.55
C SER A 210 -9.40 -9.45 -4.45
N CYS A 211 -8.56 -8.59 -3.87
CA CYS A 211 -7.86 -7.55 -4.63
C CYS A 211 -6.79 -8.14 -5.58
N LEU A 212 -7.07 -8.13 -6.88
CA LEU A 212 -6.19 -8.63 -7.94
C LEU A 212 -4.82 -7.93 -7.93
N TYR A 213 -4.79 -6.61 -7.69
CA TYR A 213 -3.56 -5.82 -7.60
C TYR A 213 -2.66 -6.28 -6.43
N CYS A 214 -3.24 -6.57 -5.27
CA CYS A 214 -2.46 -7.10 -4.13
C CYS A 214 -1.87 -8.49 -4.42
N LEU A 215 -2.61 -9.36 -5.13
CA LEU A 215 -2.12 -10.67 -5.57
C LEU A 215 -0.99 -10.53 -6.61
N LEU A 216 -1.13 -9.59 -7.54
CA LEU A 216 -0.13 -9.26 -8.56
C LEU A 216 1.17 -8.74 -7.91
N SER A 217 1.07 -7.77 -7.02
CA SER A 217 2.22 -7.24 -6.27
C SER A 217 2.89 -8.34 -5.44
N ALA A 218 2.13 -9.20 -4.75
CA ALA A 218 2.72 -10.33 -4.03
C ALA A 218 3.47 -11.32 -4.95
N PHE A 219 2.91 -11.65 -6.11
CA PHE A 219 3.56 -12.51 -7.11
C PHE A 219 4.89 -11.91 -7.61
N LEU A 220 4.95 -10.60 -7.84
CA LEU A 220 6.18 -9.89 -8.22
C LEU A 220 7.22 -9.92 -7.09
N SER A 221 6.81 -9.63 -5.86
CA SER A 221 7.68 -9.66 -4.67
C SER A 221 8.31 -11.03 -4.43
N PHE A 222 7.52 -12.10 -4.51
CA PHE A 222 8.04 -13.47 -4.40
C PHE A 222 8.94 -13.84 -5.58
N SER A 223 8.58 -13.45 -6.81
CA SER A 223 9.42 -13.71 -7.99
C SER A 223 10.80 -13.06 -7.86
N LEU A 224 10.85 -11.78 -7.45
CA LEU A 224 12.10 -11.05 -7.18
C LEU A 224 12.94 -11.72 -6.09
N PHE A 225 12.32 -12.20 -5.01
CA PHE A 225 12.99 -12.94 -3.94
C PHE A 225 13.51 -14.31 -4.39
N PHE A 226 12.75 -15.07 -5.18
CA PHE A 226 13.18 -16.37 -5.71
C PHE A 226 14.32 -16.26 -6.74
N LEU A 227 14.43 -15.14 -7.47
CA LEU A 227 15.62 -14.83 -8.27
C LEU A 227 16.81 -14.55 -7.36
N SER A 228 16.62 -13.71 -6.34
CA SER A 228 17.63 -13.38 -5.31
C SER A 228 18.23 -14.61 -4.64
N LEU A 229 17.40 -15.60 -4.29
CA LEU A 229 17.86 -16.88 -3.73
C LEU A 229 18.68 -17.75 -4.70
N LYS A 230 18.52 -17.59 -6.02
CA LYS A 230 19.30 -18.30 -7.04
C LYS A 230 20.63 -17.62 -7.31
N ASP A 231 20.68 -16.30 -7.22
CA ASP A 231 21.88 -15.51 -7.48
C ASP A 231 22.89 -15.57 -6.31
N VAL A 232 22.44 -15.41 -5.06
CA VAL A 232 23.34 -15.37 -3.89
C VAL A 232 24.01 -16.73 -3.64
N LYS A 233 25.32 -16.76 -3.40
CA LYS A 233 26.05 -18.03 -3.19
C LYS A 233 25.64 -18.67 -1.87
N LEU A 234 25.52 -20.00 -1.83
CA LEU A 234 25.07 -20.72 -0.63
C LEU A 234 25.90 -20.41 0.64
N GLN A 235 27.21 -20.16 0.47
CA GLN A 235 28.12 -19.74 1.55
C GLN A 235 27.88 -18.28 2.01
N GLU A 236 27.48 -17.38 1.10
CA GLU A 236 27.04 -16.02 1.45
C GLU A 236 25.70 -16.10 2.23
N ILE A 237 24.75 -16.94 1.79
CA ILE A 237 23.47 -17.17 2.47
C ILE A 237 23.69 -17.60 3.93
N GLN A 238 24.56 -18.58 4.20
CA GLN A 238 24.84 -19.02 5.57
C GLN A 238 25.37 -17.90 6.49
N GLN A 239 26.11 -16.94 5.95
CA GLN A 239 26.64 -15.82 6.74
C GLN A 239 25.58 -14.72 6.99
N VAL A 240 24.60 -14.53 6.09
CA VAL A 240 23.60 -13.46 6.19
C VAL A 240 22.22 -13.92 6.66
N VAL A 241 21.95 -15.23 6.72
CA VAL A 241 20.61 -15.76 7.07
C VAL A 241 20.11 -15.30 8.44
N GLY A 242 21.00 -15.19 9.45
CA GLY A 242 20.63 -14.67 10.77
C GLY A 242 20.22 -13.18 10.73
N LEU A 243 20.89 -12.38 9.89
CA LEU A 243 20.54 -10.97 9.67
C LEU A 243 19.20 -10.85 8.94
N GLN A 244 18.96 -11.67 7.91
CA GLN A 244 17.68 -11.68 7.20
C GLN A 244 16.54 -12.15 8.11
N ILE A 245 16.71 -13.21 8.91
CA ILE A 245 15.67 -13.65 9.87
C ILE A 245 15.35 -12.53 10.87
N CYS A 246 16.36 -11.84 11.40
CA CYS A 246 16.17 -10.67 12.26
C CYS A 246 15.37 -9.56 11.55
N LEU A 247 15.73 -9.26 10.30
CA LEU A 247 15.03 -8.28 9.46
C LEU A 247 13.55 -8.66 9.20
N VAL A 248 13.26 -9.93 8.89
CA VAL A 248 11.89 -10.44 8.70
C VAL A 248 11.09 -10.26 9.99
N ILE A 249 11.65 -10.62 11.14
CA ILE A 249 11.02 -10.44 12.46
C ILE A 249 10.73 -8.95 12.73
N ILE A 250 11.69 -8.06 12.44
CA ILE A 250 11.51 -6.60 12.58
C ILE A 250 10.40 -6.08 11.67
N VAL A 251 10.36 -6.50 10.39
CA VAL A 251 9.32 -6.09 9.43
C VAL A 251 7.94 -6.55 9.90
N VAL A 252 7.79 -7.83 10.27
CA VAL A 252 6.51 -8.38 10.76
C VAL A 252 6.08 -7.72 12.08
N ALA A 253 7.01 -7.45 12.99
CA ALA A 253 6.72 -6.73 14.24
C ALA A 253 6.32 -5.28 13.99
N SER A 254 6.99 -4.57 13.08
CA SER A 254 6.68 -3.17 12.74
C SER A 254 5.33 -3.03 12.05
N LEU A 255 5.00 -3.92 11.11
CA LEU A 255 3.68 -3.97 10.48
C LEU A 255 2.60 -4.32 11.52
N SER A 256 2.84 -5.33 12.37
CA SER A 256 1.91 -5.71 13.43
C SER A 256 1.69 -4.61 14.46
N ALA A 257 2.72 -3.79 14.75
CA ALA A 257 2.57 -2.60 15.59
C ALA A 257 1.73 -1.53 14.88
N SER A 258 2.01 -1.20 13.61
CA SER A 258 1.21 -0.24 12.82
C SER A 258 -0.27 -0.63 12.77
N TYR A 259 -0.57 -1.90 12.50
CA TYR A 259 -1.95 -2.41 12.39
C TYR A 259 -2.57 -2.88 13.69
N SER A 260 -1.88 -2.79 14.84
CA SER A 260 -2.47 -3.10 16.15
C SER A 260 -3.59 -2.15 16.56
N SER A 261 -3.64 -0.97 15.93
CA SER A 261 -4.67 0.06 16.11
C SER A 261 -5.74 0.08 15.02
N ALA A 262 -5.53 -0.64 13.91
CA ALA A 262 -6.50 -0.73 12.82
C ALA A 262 -7.71 -1.56 13.29
N GLN A 263 -8.92 -1.04 13.08
CA GLN A 263 -10.12 -1.83 13.35
C GLN A 263 -10.17 -3.00 12.35
N PRO A 264 -10.29 -4.26 12.79
CA PRO A 264 -10.56 -5.34 11.86
C PRO A 264 -11.95 -5.09 11.26
N ILE A 265 -12.01 -4.82 9.95
CA ILE A 265 -13.27 -4.89 9.19
C ILE A 265 -13.94 -6.22 9.58
N PRO A 266 -15.20 -6.23 10.08
CA PRO A 266 -15.80 -7.39 10.72
C PRO A 266 -15.72 -8.66 9.86
N SER A 267 -14.76 -9.53 10.19
CA SER A 267 -14.36 -10.64 9.32
C SER A 267 -15.51 -11.64 9.18
N ARG A 268 -15.90 -11.92 7.93
CA ARG A 268 -17.17 -12.55 7.53
C ARG A 268 -17.20 -14.07 7.74
N SER A 269 -16.86 -14.52 8.95
CA SER A 269 -16.73 -15.94 9.33
C SER A 269 -17.21 -16.28 10.75
N GLY A 270 -17.77 -15.32 11.48
CA GLY A 270 -18.78 -15.58 12.51
C GLY A 270 -20.18 -15.29 11.92
N ASP A 271 -21.25 -15.76 12.57
CA ASP A 271 -22.60 -15.41 12.14
C ASP A 271 -22.85 -13.91 12.40
N ILE A 272 -22.66 -13.09 11.35
CA ILE A 272 -22.82 -11.64 11.42
C ILE A 272 -24.27 -11.33 11.81
N GLU A 273 -24.46 -10.80 13.01
CA GLU A 273 -25.66 -10.10 13.43
C GLU A 273 -25.30 -8.60 13.57
N LEU A 274 -25.62 -7.83 12.52
CA LEU A 274 -25.51 -6.37 12.52
C LEU A 274 -26.83 -5.79 13.03
N PRO A 275 -26.89 -5.17 14.22
CA PRO A 275 -28.05 -4.39 14.62
C PRO A 275 -28.23 -3.21 13.66
N TYR A 276 -29.48 -2.84 13.38
CA TYR A 276 -29.78 -1.67 12.57
C TYR A 276 -29.19 -0.40 13.20
N TYR A 277 -28.52 0.43 12.39
CA TYR A 277 -28.07 1.76 12.76
C TYR A 277 -28.39 2.77 11.65
N SER A 278 -28.71 4.01 12.00
CA SER A 278 -28.85 5.09 11.03
C SER A 278 -27.50 5.68 10.68
N THR A 279 -27.14 5.72 9.40
CA THR A 279 -26.02 6.53 8.91
C THR A 279 -26.37 8.02 8.97
N GLU A 280 -25.45 8.85 9.49
CA GLU A 280 -25.60 10.32 9.48
C GLU A 280 -25.03 10.89 8.18
N ILE A 281 -25.82 11.73 7.52
CA ILE A 281 -25.43 12.41 6.28
C ILE A 281 -24.75 13.73 6.65
N THR A 282 -23.48 13.87 6.29
CA THR A 282 -22.59 14.95 6.72
C THR A 282 -22.69 16.19 5.83
N THR A 283 -22.94 16.02 4.54
CA THR A 283 -23.04 17.10 3.54
C THR A 283 -24.35 17.89 3.61
N SER A 284 -24.29 19.15 3.18
CA SER A 284 -25.43 20.05 2.95
C SER A 284 -26.01 19.88 1.54
N SER A 285 -27.32 19.76 1.41
CA SER A 285 -27.97 19.67 0.09
C SER A 285 -27.87 20.96 -0.71
N SER A 286 -27.73 20.84 -2.04
CA SER A 286 -27.94 21.96 -2.97
C SER A 286 -29.44 22.18 -3.23
N PRO A 287 -29.88 23.38 -3.68
CA PRO A 287 -31.26 23.61 -4.09
C PRO A 287 -31.72 22.66 -5.20
N TYR A 288 -30.82 22.36 -6.15
CA TYR A 288 -31.02 21.37 -7.20
C TYR A 288 -31.30 19.97 -6.64
N ALA A 289 -30.48 19.49 -5.69
CA ALA A 289 -30.69 18.19 -5.05
C ALA A 289 -32.03 18.13 -4.30
N VAL A 290 -32.42 19.21 -3.60
CA VAL A 290 -33.71 19.32 -2.92
C VAL A 290 -34.89 19.28 -3.91
N ALA A 291 -34.78 19.97 -5.05
CA ALA A 291 -35.81 19.97 -6.08
C ALA A 291 -35.92 18.60 -6.77
N LEU A 292 -34.80 18.00 -7.16
CA LEU A 292 -34.74 16.65 -7.75
C LEU A 292 -35.29 15.58 -6.80
N ALA A 293 -34.95 15.62 -5.51
CA ALA A 293 -35.48 14.66 -4.53
C ALA A 293 -37.00 14.78 -4.33
N LYS A 294 -37.56 16.00 -4.37
CA LYS A 294 -39.02 16.22 -4.39
C LYS A 294 -39.66 15.63 -5.64
N HIS A 295 -39.05 15.86 -6.81
CA HIS A 295 -39.55 15.33 -8.09
C HIS A 295 -39.55 13.80 -8.10
N LEU A 296 -38.41 13.17 -7.78
CA LEU A 296 -38.26 11.73 -7.63
C LEU A 296 -39.31 11.13 -6.68
N ASN A 297 -39.57 11.79 -5.54
CA ASN A 297 -40.64 11.36 -4.64
C ASN A 297 -42.03 11.45 -5.31
N SER A 298 -42.34 12.58 -5.95
CA SER A 298 -43.65 12.84 -6.57
C SER A 298 -44.01 11.86 -7.69
N ILE A 299 -43.02 11.37 -8.45
CA ILE A 299 -43.23 10.33 -9.47
C ILE A 299 -43.19 8.89 -8.91
N GLY A 300 -43.01 8.74 -7.59
CA GLY A 300 -42.94 7.45 -6.91
C GLY A 300 -41.65 6.66 -7.18
N ALA A 301 -40.58 7.32 -7.65
CA ALA A 301 -39.27 6.70 -7.84
C ALA A 301 -38.69 6.27 -6.49
N LYS A 302 -38.07 5.08 -6.43
CA LYS A 302 -37.59 4.47 -5.18
C LYS A 302 -36.10 4.15 -5.26
N MET A 303 -35.40 4.37 -4.14
CA MET A 303 -34.03 3.91 -3.92
C MET A 303 -34.07 2.74 -2.93
N TYR A 304 -33.73 1.54 -3.37
CA TYR A 304 -33.60 0.36 -2.53
C TYR A 304 -32.16 0.25 -2.00
N GLY A 305 -31.99 -0.01 -0.70
CA GLY A 305 -30.66 -0.09 -0.08
C GLY A 305 -30.63 -0.89 1.23
N ALA A 306 -29.46 -0.90 1.84
CA ALA A 306 -29.22 -1.49 3.15
C ALA A 306 -28.46 -0.51 4.05
N PHE A 307 -28.72 -0.49 5.36
CA PHE A 307 -28.14 0.50 6.27
C PHE A 307 -26.60 0.48 6.37
N TRP A 308 -25.95 -0.64 6.05
CA TRP A 308 -24.48 -0.79 6.05
C TRP A 308 -23.81 -0.62 4.67
N CYS A 309 -24.58 -0.33 3.63
CA CYS A 309 -24.10 -0.23 2.26
C CYS A 309 -23.40 1.13 2.03
N SER A 310 -22.09 1.12 1.73
CA SER A 310 -21.29 2.33 1.44
C SER A 310 -21.92 3.14 0.31
N HIS A 311 -22.13 2.50 -0.85
CA HIS A 311 -22.75 3.09 -2.03
C HIS A 311 -24.16 3.66 -1.76
N CYS A 312 -24.84 3.18 -0.71
CA CYS A 312 -26.15 3.66 -0.30
C CYS A 312 -26.09 4.86 0.65
N LEU A 313 -24.92 5.12 1.26
CA LEU A 313 -24.58 6.35 1.97
C LEU A 313 -23.97 7.37 1.00
N GLU A 314 -23.07 6.95 0.12
CA GLU A 314 -22.39 7.78 -0.88
C GLU A 314 -23.43 8.44 -1.82
N GLN A 315 -24.34 7.66 -2.41
CA GLN A 315 -25.52 8.16 -3.13
C GLN A 315 -26.38 9.14 -2.31
N LYS A 316 -26.49 8.98 -0.97
CA LYS A 316 -27.25 9.89 -0.10
C LYS A 316 -26.48 11.17 0.23
N GLU A 317 -25.15 11.11 0.31
CA GLU A 317 -24.28 12.28 0.45
C GLU A 317 -24.25 13.12 -0.85
N MET A 318 -24.43 12.53 -2.04
CA MET A 318 -24.66 13.30 -3.27
C MET A 318 -25.89 14.22 -3.14
N PHE A 319 -27.00 13.71 -2.58
CA PHE A 319 -28.19 14.51 -2.29
C PHE A 319 -28.02 15.43 -1.08
N GLY A 320 -27.26 15.01 -0.08
CA GLY A 320 -27.05 15.70 1.19
C GLY A 320 -28.22 15.63 2.17
N ARG A 321 -27.98 16.10 3.40
CA ARG A 321 -28.80 15.87 4.60
C ARG A 321 -30.28 16.27 4.50
N GLU A 322 -30.64 17.20 3.63
CA GLU A 322 -32.00 17.74 3.53
C GLU A 322 -32.78 17.01 2.43
N ALA A 323 -32.22 16.92 1.23
CA ALA A 323 -32.81 16.25 0.08
C ALA A 323 -32.91 14.73 0.28
N ALA A 324 -31.92 14.09 0.90
CA ALA A 324 -31.95 12.64 1.14
C ALA A 324 -33.11 12.20 2.05
N LYS A 325 -33.64 13.09 2.90
CA LYS A 325 -34.85 12.85 3.71
C LYS A 325 -36.15 12.93 2.91
N LEU A 326 -36.10 13.47 1.69
CA LEU A 326 -37.23 13.58 0.77
C LEU A 326 -37.30 12.40 -0.20
N LEU A 327 -36.26 11.57 -0.29
CA LEU A 327 -36.25 10.37 -1.14
C LEU A 327 -37.17 9.27 -0.60
N ASN A 328 -37.85 8.55 -1.50
CA ASN A 328 -38.52 7.29 -1.16
C ASN A 328 -37.50 6.15 -1.04
N TYR A 329 -36.65 6.24 -0.01
CA TYR A 329 -35.70 5.19 0.35
C TYR A 329 -36.42 3.99 0.97
N VAL A 330 -36.12 2.78 0.46
CA VAL A 330 -36.61 1.52 1.00
C VAL A 330 -35.44 0.79 1.66
N GLU A 331 -35.45 0.76 2.99
CA GLU A 331 -34.52 -0.04 3.76
C GLU A 331 -34.89 -1.52 3.64
N CYS A 332 -33.94 -2.34 3.17
CA CYS A 332 -34.17 -3.77 2.98
C CYS A 332 -33.87 -4.63 4.21
N PHE A 333 -33.30 -4.05 5.28
CA PHE A 333 -32.98 -4.74 6.53
C PHE A 333 -33.29 -3.88 7.78
N PRO A 334 -34.55 -3.45 7.99
CA PRO A 334 -34.91 -2.55 9.09
C PRO A 334 -34.71 -3.17 10.49
N GLU A 335 -34.78 -4.50 10.59
CA GLU A 335 -34.55 -5.26 11.84
C GLU A 335 -33.07 -5.64 12.07
N GLY A 336 -32.15 -5.03 11.30
CA GLY A 336 -30.76 -5.46 11.22
C GLY A 336 -30.53 -6.59 10.20
N TYR A 337 -29.28 -6.99 10.03
CA TYR A 337 -28.89 -8.14 9.20
C TYR A 337 -28.44 -9.30 10.08
N LYS A 338 -28.98 -10.49 9.82
CA LYS A 338 -28.39 -11.74 10.30
C LYS A 338 -28.29 -12.77 9.18
N LYS A 339 -27.38 -13.72 9.30
CA LYS A 339 -27.26 -14.84 8.35
C LYS A 339 -28.59 -15.59 8.22
N GLY A 340 -29.09 -15.73 7.00
CA GLY A 340 -30.39 -16.36 6.73
C GLY A 340 -31.61 -15.46 7.00
N VAL A 341 -31.42 -14.17 7.32
CA VAL A 341 -32.52 -13.20 7.32
C VAL A 341 -33.09 -13.08 5.91
N GLN A 342 -34.42 -13.00 5.79
CA GLN A 342 -35.07 -12.62 4.55
C GLN A 342 -35.04 -11.10 4.43
N ILE A 343 -34.78 -10.59 3.23
CA ILE A 343 -34.84 -9.15 2.97
C ILE A 343 -36.28 -8.65 3.15
N PHE A 344 -36.44 -7.39 3.52
CA PHE A 344 -37.76 -6.79 3.73
C PHE A 344 -38.65 -6.96 2.49
N LYS A 345 -39.94 -7.27 2.70
CA LYS A 345 -40.82 -7.75 1.62
C LYS A 345 -40.90 -6.80 0.42
N ALA A 346 -40.86 -5.49 0.65
CA ALA A 346 -40.88 -4.51 -0.44
C ALA A 346 -39.69 -4.65 -1.41
N CYS A 347 -38.57 -5.22 -0.94
CA CYS A 347 -37.36 -5.50 -1.71
C CYS A 347 -37.39 -6.88 -2.38
N SER A 348 -37.91 -7.92 -1.70
CA SER A 348 -38.07 -9.25 -2.32
C SER A 348 -39.07 -9.23 -3.47
N ASP A 349 -40.17 -8.51 -3.30
CA ASP A 349 -41.21 -8.37 -4.31
C ASP A 349 -40.72 -7.52 -5.51
N ALA A 350 -39.74 -6.64 -5.30
CA ALA A 350 -39.07 -5.85 -6.34
C ALA A 350 -37.94 -6.60 -7.08
N ARG A 351 -37.48 -7.76 -6.58
CA ARG A 351 -36.43 -8.61 -7.18
C ARG A 351 -35.11 -7.89 -7.50
N ILE A 352 -34.71 -6.96 -6.63
CA ILE A 352 -33.41 -6.26 -6.75
C ILE A 352 -32.23 -7.24 -6.63
N GLU A 353 -31.20 -7.05 -7.45
CA GLU A 353 -30.00 -7.91 -7.47
C GLU A 353 -28.87 -7.40 -6.57
N GLY A 354 -28.89 -6.12 -6.19
CA GLY A 354 -27.84 -5.47 -5.40
C GLY A 354 -28.27 -4.13 -4.80
N PHE A 355 -27.30 -3.41 -4.24
CA PHE A 355 -27.52 -2.15 -3.53
C PHE A 355 -26.47 -1.07 -3.91
N PRO A 356 -26.89 0.20 -4.05
CA PRO A 356 -28.27 0.64 -4.18
C PRO A 356 -28.89 0.14 -5.50
N THR A 357 -30.23 0.12 -5.57
CA THR A 357 -30.97 -0.09 -6.82
C THR A 357 -32.06 0.96 -6.91
N TRP A 358 -32.11 1.73 -8.00
CA TRP A 358 -33.17 2.68 -8.28
C TRP A 358 -34.26 2.05 -9.17
N MET A 359 -35.51 2.32 -8.82
CA MET A 359 -36.69 2.03 -9.63
C MET A 359 -37.32 3.35 -10.06
N ILE A 360 -37.20 3.73 -11.33
CA ILE A 360 -37.64 5.03 -11.87
C ILE A 360 -38.46 4.78 -13.14
N ASN A 361 -39.72 5.23 -13.18
CA ASN A 361 -40.60 5.07 -14.35
C ASN A 361 -40.71 3.62 -14.89
N GLY A 362 -40.53 2.62 -14.02
CA GLY A 362 -40.52 1.19 -14.37
C GLY A 362 -39.17 0.65 -14.86
N GLN A 363 -38.17 1.51 -15.03
CA GLN A 363 -36.79 1.13 -15.34
C GLN A 363 -36.00 0.84 -14.05
N VAL A 364 -34.96 0.00 -14.17
CA VAL A 364 -34.07 -0.42 -13.09
C VAL A 364 -32.67 0.15 -13.36
N LEU A 365 -32.08 0.84 -12.38
CA LEU A 365 -30.67 1.25 -12.41
C LEU A 365 -29.97 0.63 -11.19
N SER A 366 -28.82 0.00 -11.39
CA SER A 366 -28.10 -0.74 -10.35
C SER A 366 -26.77 -0.05 -10.03
N GLY A 367 -26.48 0.09 -8.73
CA GLY A 367 -25.37 0.90 -8.25
C GLY A 367 -25.75 2.36 -8.09
N GLU A 368 -24.73 3.19 -7.86
CA GLU A 368 -24.89 4.64 -7.71
C GLU A 368 -25.13 5.31 -9.05
N VAL A 369 -25.94 6.37 -9.04
CA VAL A 369 -26.35 7.11 -10.23
C VAL A 369 -26.17 8.60 -9.98
N GLU A 370 -25.54 9.29 -10.92
CA GLU A 370 -25.28 10.73 -10.83
C GLU A 370 -26.56 11.56 -10.80
N LEU A 371 -26.54 12.72 -10.12
CA LEU A 371 -27.73 13.57 -9.99
C LEU A 371 -28.22 14.16 -11.33
N ALA A 372 -27.37 14.16 -12.36
CA ALA A 372 -27.75 14.54 -13.72
C ALA A 372 -28.52 13.41 -14.43
N GLU A 373 -28.05 12.17 -14.30
CA GLU A 373 -28.68 10.99 -14.89
C GLU A 373 -30.00 10.64 -14.18
N LEU A 374 -30.06 10.78 -12.85
CA LEU A 374 -31.31 10.69 -12.08
C LEU A 374 -32.33 11.74 -12.52
N ALA A 375 -31.89 12.94 -12.95
CA ALA A 375 -32.77 13.96 -13.48
C ALA A 375 -33.29 13.60 -14.88
N GLU A 376 -32.40 13.19 -15.80
CA GLU A 376 -32.77 12.75 -17.15
C GLU A 376 -33.76 11.57 -17.10
N MET A 377 -33.45 10.53 -16.32
CA MET A 377 -34.27 9.31 -16.20
C MET A 377 -35.63 9.54 -15.49
N SER A 378 -35.73 10.60 -14.68
CA SER A 378 -36.99 11.00 -14.04
C SER A 378 -37.78 12.06 -14.83
N GLY A 379 -37.21 12.63 -15.90
CA GLY A 379 -37.81 13.74 -16.63
C GLY A 379 -37.83 15.06 -15.84
N PHE A 380 -36.90 15.24 -14.90
CA PHE A 380 -36.72 16.48 -14.17
C PHE A 380 -36.11 17.58 -15.07
N THR A 381 -36.53 18.83 -14.87
CA THR A 381 -36.09 19.97 -15.69
C THR A 381 -35.54 21.10 -14.80
N LEU A 382 -34.53 21.82 -15.30
CA LEU A 382 -33.82 22.83 -14.51
C LEU A 382 -34.73 24.00 -14.07
N ASP A 383 -35.75 24.34 -14.86
CA ASP A 383 -36.75 25.35 -14.51
C ASP A 383 -37.43 25.05 -13.15
N GLN A 384 -37.63 23.76 -12.83
CA GLN A 384 -38.20 23.31 -11.55
C GLN A 384 -37.24 23.45 -10.36
N ALA A 385 -35.93 23.57 -10.61
CA ALA A 385 -34.94 23.93 -9.59
C ALA A 385 -34.91 25.45 -9.33
N ASP A 386 -35.15 26.27 -10.36
CA ASP A 386 -35.17 27.73 -10.21
C ASP A 386 -36.46 28.26 -9.57
N GLU A 387 -37.63 27.65 -9.81
CA GLU A 387 -38.83 27.93 -8.99
C GLU A 387 -38.57 27.67 -7.50
N ALA A 388 -37.79 26.64 -7.17
CA ALA A 388 -37.42 26.32 -5.79
C ALA A 388 -36.39 27.32 -5.18
N ASN A 389 -35.65 28.06 -6.01
CA ASN A 389 -34.79 29.18 -5.58
C ASN A 389 -35.58 30.48 -5.33
N GLN A 390 -36.67 30.71 -6.08
CA GLN A 390 -37.48 31.95 -5.97
C GLN A 390 -38.48 31.93 -4.80
N LEU A 391 -38.73 30.78 -4.19
CA LEU A 391 -39.73 30.60 -3.11
C LEU A 391 -39.11 30.64 -1.69
N LYS A 392 -38.10 31.47 -1.46
CA LYS A 392 -37.26 31.45 -0.23
C LYS A 392 -36.98 32.84 0.35
#